data_AF-A0A7Y3L2P0-F1
#
_entry.id   AF-A0A7Y3L2P0-F1
#
_cell.length_a   1.000
_cell.length_b   1.000
_cell.length_c   1.000
_cell.angle_alpha   90.00
_cell.angle_beta   90.00
_cell.angle_gamma   90.00
#
_symmetry.space_group_name_H-M   'P 1'
#
loop_
_entity.id
_entity.type
_entity.pdbx_description
1 polymer ?
#
loop_
_entity_poly.entity_id
_entity_poly.type
_entity_poly.pdbx_seq_one_letter_code
_entity_poly.pdbx_strand_id
1 'polypeptide(L)'
;MKEDCIGRRKAAAQAARALLAGEISYDQFLQAIPDEADKLIGQLVDLIEHEPKRGGWGGVDENAWQSYRRQILAAIEALEFGTQGH
;
A
#
# COMPACT_ATOMS: atom_id res chain seq x y z
N MET A 1 9.27 24.32 3.93
CA MET A 1 8.93 23.24 2.98
C MET A 1 8.76 21.93 3.76
N LYS A 2 7.64 21.75 4.48
CA LYS A 2 7.30 20.48 5.16
C LYS A 2 5.86 20.00 4.89
N GLU A 3 5.05 20.82 4.21
CA GLU A 3 3.65 20.50 3.92
C GLU A 3 3.45 19.48 2.79
N ASP A 4 4.45 19.26 1.92
CA ASP A 4 4.31 18.39 0.74
C ASP A 4 4.26 16.89 1.08
N CYS A 5 4.89 16.46 2.17
CA CYS A 5 4.99 15.03 2.50
C CYS A 5 3.65 14.43 2.94
N ILE A 6 2.82 15.18 3.66
CA ILE A 6 1.55 14.68 4.22
C ILE A 6 0.50 14.52 3.12
N GLY A 7 0.41 15.49 2.19
CA GLY A 7 -0.49 15.41 1.05
C GLY A 7 -0.17 14.22 0.13
N ARG A 8 1.12 13.98 -0.13
CA ARG A 8 1.59 12.86 -0.96
C ARG A 8 1.29 11.50 -0.34
N ARG A 9 1.54 11.33 0.96
CA ARG A 9 1.24 10.07 1.66
C ARG A 9 -0.26 9.76 1.67
N LYS A 10 -1.11 10.77 1.88
CA LYS A 10 -2.56 10.60 1.75
C LYS A 10 -2.98 10.22 0.33
N ALA A 11 -2.39 10.84 -0.70
CA ALA A 11 -2.67 10.47 -2.09
C ALA A 11 -2.27 9.01 -2.38
N ALA A 12 -1.09 8.58 -1.93
CA ALA A 12 -0.64 7.19 -2.08
C ALA A 12 -1.56 6.20 -1.34
N ALA A 13 -2.00 6.53 -0.13
CA ALA A 13 -2.95 5.72 0.63
C ALA A 13 -4.31 5.59 -0.09
N GLN A 14 -4.83 6.70 -0.65
CA GLN A 14 -6.06 6.69 -1.44
C GLN A 14 -5.92 5.85 -2.71
N ALA A 15 -4.80 5.98 -3.43
CA ALA A 15 -4.55 5.18 -4.62
C ALA A 15 -4.44 3.68 -4.28
N ALA A 16 -3.80 3.32 -3.17
CA ALA A 16 -3.74 1.92 -2.73
C ALA A 16 -5.11 1.35 -2.32
N ARG A 17 -5.97 2.15 -1.70
CA ARG A 17 -7.38 1.77 -1.44
C ARG A 17 -8.11 1.47 -2.74
N ALA A 18 -8.00 2.35 -3.73
CA ALA A 18 -8.62 2.18 -5.04
C ALA A 18 -8.09 0.91 -5.75
N LEU A 19 -6.79 0.62 -5.62
CA LEU A 19 -6.21 -0.61 -6.16
C LEU A 19 -6.78 -1.86 -5.48
N LEU A 20 -6.85 -1.87 -4.14
CA LEU A 20 -7.40 -3.00 -3.38
C LEU A 20 -8.90 -3.21 -3.63
N ALA A 21 -9.63 -2.13 -3.94
CA ALA A 21 -11.03 -2.18 -4.36
C ALA A 21 -11.21 -2.63 -5.82
N GLY A 22 -10.12 -2.70 -6.61
CA GLY A 22 -10.15 -3.01 -8.04
C GLY A 22 -10.65 -1.86 -8.92
N GLU A 23 -10.70 -0.64 -8.39
CA GLU A 23 -11.11 0.57 -9.13
C GLU A 23 -10.00 1.06 -10.07
N ILE A 24 -8.74 0.83 -9.71
CA ILE A 24 -7.56 1.13 -10.54
C ILE A 24 -6.65 -0.09 -10.66
N SER A 25 -5.80 -0.10 -11.68
CA SER A 25 -4.75 -1.10 -11.89
C SER A 25 -3.45 -0.71 -11.18
N TYR A 26 -2.55 -1.68 -10.97
CA TYR A 26 -1.24 -1.44 -10.33
C TYR A 26 -0.41 -0.36 -11.05
N ASP A 27 -0.43 -0.35 -12.40
CA ASP A 27 0.23 0.70 -13.20
C ASP A 27 -0.33 2.10 -12.91
N GLN A 28 -1.66 2.23 -12.83
CA GLN A 28 -2.32 3.50 -12.48
C GLN A 28 -2.02 3.92 -11.03
N PHE A 29 -1.88 2.95 -10.12
CA PHE A 29 -1.43 3.21 -8.76
C PHE A 29 -0.02 3.80 -8.75
N LEU A 30 0.94 3.21 -9.48
CA LEU A 30 2.30 3.74 -9.60
C LEU A 30 2.32 5.15 -10.21
N GLN A 31 1.52 5.40 -11.24
CA GLN A 31 1.41 6.74 -11.85
C GLN A 31 0.79 7.79 -10.92
N ALA A 32 -0.09 7.37 -10.00
CA ALA A 32 -0.71 8.26 -9.02
C ALA A 32 0.23 8.62 -7.85
N ILE A 33 1.35 7.92 -7.71
CA ILE A 33 2.33 8.17 -6.65
C ILE A 33 3.38 9.17 -7.16
N PRO A 34 3.43 10.39 -6.60
CA PRO A 34 4.28 11.45 -7.14
C PRO A 34 5.77 11.29 -6.81
N ASP A 35 6.14 10.43 -5.84
CA ASP A 35 7.54 10.28 -5.39
C ASP A 35 7.75 8.99 -4.55
N GLU A 36 8.60 8.09 -5.05
CA GLU A 36 8.97 6.84 -4.36
C GLU A 36 10.06 7.04 -3.29
N ALA A 37 10.63 8.25 -3.13
CA ALA A 37 11.68 8.49 -2.14
C ALA A 37 11.15 8.48 -0.70
N ASP A 38 9.83 8.53 -0.49
CA ASP A 38 9.24 8.32 0.82
C ASP A 38 9.28 6.83 1.19
N LYS A 39 10.03 6.51 2.25
CA LYS A 39 10.20 5.13 2.75
C LYS A 39 8.89 4.41 3.07
N LEU A 40 7.82 5.12 3.45
CA LEU A 40 6.53 4.49 3.73
C LEU A 40 5.81 4.14 2.44
N ILE A 41 5.89 5.01 1.44
CA ILE A 41 5.32 4.76 0.11
C ILE A 41 6.05 3.60 -0.56
N GLY A 42 7.38 3.58 -0.53
CA GLY A 42 8.17 2.46 -1.06
C GLY A 42 7.83 1.13 -0.40
N GLN A 43 7.66 1.09 0.93
CA GLN A 43 7.22 -0.13 1.63
C GLN A 43 5.82 -0.60 1.20
N LEU A 44 4.90 0.33 0.97
CA LEU A 44 3.56 -0.02 0.49
C LEU A 44 3.61 -0.59 -0.93
N VAL A 45 4.40 0.01 -1.81
CA VAL A 45 4.60 -0.46 -3.19
C VAL A 45 5.19 -1.87 -3.19
N ASP A 46 6.24 -2.11 -2.39
CA ASP A 46 6.89 -3.41 -2.24
C ASP A 46 5.92 -4.49 -1.73
N LEU A 47 5.10 -4.16 -0.72
CA LEU A 47 4.06 -5.06 -0.23
C LEU A 47 3.03 -5.38 -1.31
N ILE A 48 2.60 -4.41 -2.10
CA ILE A 48 1.61 -4.67 -3.16
C ILE A 48 2.23 -5.46 -4.32
N GLU A 49 3.48 -5.17 -4.70
CA GLU A 49 4.19 -5.87 -5.77
C GLU A 49 4.43 -7.35 -5.41
N HIS A 50 4.77 -7.62 -4.15
CA HIS A 50 5.01 -8.94 -3.63
C HIS A 50 3.76 -9.61 -3.05
N GLU A 51 2.55 -9.13 -3.38
CA GLU A 51 1.32 -9.73 -2.88
C GLU A 51 1.26 -11.22 -3.26
N PRO A 52 1.21 -12.13 -2.27
CA PRO A 52 1.14 -13.55 -2.55
C PRO A 52 -0.23 -13.88 -3.12
N LYS A 53 -0.25 -14.69 -4.18
CA LYS A 53 -1.51 -15.16 -4.76
C LYS A 53 -2.29 -16.01 -3.75
N ARG A 54 -3.59 -15.75 -3.61
CA ARG A 54 -4.48 -16.52 -2.73
C ARG A 54 -4.83 -17.85 -3.40
N GLY A 55 -4.35 -18.96 -2.83
CA GLY A 55 -4.65 -20.32 -3.28
C GLY A 55 -3.95 -20.73 -4.59
N GLY A 56 -4.02 -22.03 -4.92
CA GLY A 56 -3.36 -22.66 -6.07
C GLY A 56 -2.04 -23.34 -5.73
N TRP A 57 -1.41 -24.02 -6.72
CA TRP A 57 -0.20 -24.85 -6.55
C TRP A 57 1.08 -24.10 -6.14
N GLY A 58 1.01 -22.77 -5.95
CA GLY A 58 2.09 -21.94 -5.43
C GLY A 58 1.60 -20.68 -4.72
N GLY A 59 0.31 -20.66 -4.33
CA GLY A 59 -0.28 -19.57 -3.55
C GLY A 59 -0.16 -19.86 -2.06
N VAL A 60 -0.29 -18.82 -1.23
CA VAL A 60 -0.28 -18.99 0.23
C VAL A 60 -1.67 -19.38 0.74
N ASP A 61 -1.71 -20.02 1.90
CA ASP A 61 -2.96 -20.33 2.60
C ASP A 61 -3.76 -19.07 2.93
N GLU A 62 -5.09 -19.22 3.09
CA GLU A 62 -5.99 -18.10 3.35
C GLU A 62 -5.55 -17.27 4.58
N ASN A 63 -5.08 -17.93 5.64
CA ASN A 63 -4.60 -17.23 6.84
C ASN A 63 -3.33 -16.39 6.55
N ALA A 64 -2.40 -16.92 5.77
CA ALA A 64 -1.18 -16.21 5.39
C ALA A 64 -1.52 -15.02 4.46
N TRP A 65 -2.41 -15.24 3.49
CA TRP A 65 -2.90 -14.18 2.61
C TRP A 65 -3.61 -13.07 3.41
N GLN A 66 -4.48 -13.42 4.36
CA GLN A 66 -5.15 -12.44 5.23
C GLN A 66 -4.16 -11.69 6.12
N SER A 67 -3.15 -12.37 6.67
CA SER A 67 -2.06 -11.70 7.40
C SER A 67 -1.29 -10.72 6.52
N TYR A 68 -1.01 -11.09 5.28
CA TYR A 68 -0.36 -10.21 4.31
C TYR A 68 -1.23 -8.99 3.99
N ARG A 69 -2.53 -9.20 3.74
CA ARG A 69 -3.50 -8.13 3.49
C ARG A 69 -3.61 -7.15 4.65
N ARG A 70 -3.54 -7.64 5.90
CA ARG A 70 -3.48 -6.78 7.09
C ARG A 70 -2.23 -5.91 7.14
N GLN A 71 -1.08 -6.41 6.68
CA GLN A 71 0.15 -5.62 6.60
C GLN A 71 0.03 -4.48 5.58
N ILE A 72 -0.56 -4.75 4.40
CA ILE A 72 -0.85 -3.70 3.41
C ILE A 72 -1.77 -2.64 4.01
N LEU A 73 -2.86 -3.05 4.68
CA LEU A 73 -3.78 -2.11 5.31
C LEU A 73 -3.11 -1.27 6.41
N ALA A 74 -2.26 -1.89 7.23
CA ALA A 74 -1.50 -1.18 8.25
C ALA A 74 -0.51 -0.16 7.65
N ALA A 75 0.11 -0.48 6.52
CA ALA A 75 0.98 0.45 5.78
C ALA A 75 0.18 1.64 5.20
N ILE A 76 -1.02 1.39 4.67
CA ILE A 76 -1.95 2.43 4.22
C ILE A 76 -2.34 3.33 5.41
N GLU A 77 -2.73 2.77 6.54
CA GLU A 77 -3.06 3.55 7.74
C GLU A 77 -1.86 4.38 8.25
N ALA A 78 -0.65 3.81 8.22
CA ALA A 78 0.56 4.53 8.58
C ALA A 78 0.83 5.73 7.67
N LEU A 79 0.46 5.65 6.38
CA LEU A 79 0.53 6.76 5.43
C LEU A 79 -0.56 7.82 5.68
N GLU A 80 -1.78 7.40 6.05
CA GLU A 80 -2.91 8.32 6.32
C GLU A 80 -2.71 9.11 7.62
N PHE A 81 -2.24 8.44 8.67
CA PHE A 81 -2.13 8.99 10.03
C PHE A 81 -0.71 9.37 10.43
N GLY A 82 0.30 9.03 9.62
CA GLY A 82 1.68 9.44 9.81
C GLY A 82 2.20 9.13 11.20
N THR A 83 2.33 7.84 11.57
CA THR A 83 2.87 7.38 12.87
C THR A 83 2.57 8.31 14.04
N GLN A 84 1.32 8.32 14.52
CA GLN A 84 1.05 8.67 15.90
C GLN A 84 1.04 7.38 16.73
N GLY A 85 2.21 7.06 17.30
CA GLY A 85 2.39 6.37 18.57
C GLY A 85 1.98 4.89 18.67
N HIS A 86 2.95 4.05 19.02
CA HIS A 86 3.05 3.59 20.40
C HIS A 86 4.52 3.41 20.77
#